data_AF-A0A2X0PSY9-F1
#
_entry.id   AF-A0A2X0PSY9-F1
#
_cell.length_a   1.000
_cell.length_b   1.000
_cell.length_c   1.000
_cell.angle_alpha   90.00
_cell.angle_beta   90.00
_cell.angle_gamma   90.00
#
_symmetry.space_group_name_H-M   'P 1'
#
loop_
_entity.id
_entity.type
_entity.pdbx_description
1 polymer ?
#
loop_
_entity_poly.entity_id
_entity_poly.type
_entity_poly.pdbx_seq_one_letter_code
_entity_poly.pdbx_strand_id
1 'polypeptide(L)'
;MWLDSSLLFLGFISLLNGVTALITSKAPVYGLITTILSAAVAGLVMYMMYRYFYRPKADNSRRTWNWKGFAATTLSVLLWIAVTIFSGLLPTSVNLKLPAIALVIVGLVAFGVRWLLKRQFNIQSALVAQPRR
;
A
#
# COMPACT_ATOMS: atom_id res chain seq x y z
N MET A 1 -10.57 1.59 -5.49
CA MET A 1 -9.12 1.55 -5.77
C MET A 1 -8.26 1.69 -4.53
N TRP A 2 -8.48 2.67 -3.64
CA TRP A 2 -7.65 2.83 -2.44
C TRP A 2 -7.53 1.55 -1.60
N LEU A 3 -8.66 0.97 -1.16
CA LEU A 3 -8.68 -0.29 -0.40
C LEU A 3 -7.94 -1.44 -1.11
N ASP A 4 -8.11 -1.58 -2.44
CA ASP A 4 -7.41 -2.59 -3.24
C ASP A 4 -5.88 -2.40 -3.20
N SER A 5 -5.42 -1.16 -3.37
CA SER A 5 -4.02 -0.80 -3.27
C SER A 5 -3.49 -0.96 -1.85
N SER A 6 -4.25 -0.59 -0.83
CA SER A 6 -3.86 -0.77 0.58
C SER A 6 -3.68 -2.24 0.92
N LEU A 7 -4.58 -3.13 0.48
CA LEU A 7 -4.42 -4.57 0.67
C LEU A 7 -3.25 -5.14 -0.16
N LEU A 8 -2.99 -4.58 -1.35
CA LEU A 8 -1.79 -4.91 -2.14
C LEU A 8 -0.53 -4.63 -1.32
N PHE A 9 -0.39 -3.40 -0.83
CA PHE A 9 0.80 -2.98 -0.09
C PHE A 9 0.88 -3.65 1.27
N LEU A 10 -0.24 -3.95 1.93
CA LEU A 10 -0.25 -4.70 3.19
C LEU A 10 0.28 -6.11 2.97
N GLY A 11 -0.18 -6.78 1.91
CA GLY A 11 0.33 -8.08 1.48
C GLY A 11 1.82 -8.04 1.20
N PHE A 12 2.24 -7.10 0.36
CA PHE A 12 3.62 -6.96 -0.08
C PHE A 12 4.59 -6.60 1.07
N ILE A 13 4.30 -5.56 1.85
CA ILE A 13 5.16 -5.09 2.95
C ILE A 13 5.27 -6.16 4.04
N SER A 14 4.17 -6.82 4.39
CA SER A 14 4.16 -7.89 5.40
C SER A 14 4.97 -9.10 4.93
N LEU A 15 4.76 -9.57 3.70
CA LEU A 15 5.54 -10.68 3.16
C LEU A 15 7.02 -10.33 3.04
N LEU A 16 7.36 -9.16 2.48
CA LEU A 16 8.74 -8.76 2.29
C LEU A 16 9.48 -8.68 3.63
N ASN A 17 8.88 -8.03 4.65
CA ASN A 17 9.47 -7.98 5.98
C ASN A 17 9.56 -9.35 6.65
N GLY A 18 8.50 -10.17 6.55
CA GLY A 18 8.44 -11.49 7.18
C GLY A 18 9.45 -12.46 6.58
N VAL A 19 9.50 -12.55 5.24
CA VAL A 19 10.45 -13.41 4.52
C VAL A 19 11.89 -12.95 4.76
N THR A 20 12.15 -11.63 4.73
CA THR A 20 13.49 -11.12 5.03
C THR A 20 13.91 -11.45 6.47
N ALA A 21 13.00 -11.34 7.43
CA ALA A 21 13.26 -11.71 8.82
C ALA A 21 13.55 -13.21 8.98
N LEU A 22 12.85 -14.07 8.23
CA LEU A 22 13.13 -15.52 8.21
C LEU A 22 14.53 -15.82 7.62
N ILE A 23 14.86 -15.22 6.48
CA ILE A 23 16.15 -15.45 5.81
C ILE A 23 17.32 -14.94 6.66
N THR A 24 17.16 -13.76 7.28
CA THR A 24 18.24 -13.12 8.04
C THR A 24 18.28 -13.52 9.50
N SER A 25 17.28 -14.26 10.00
CA SER A 25 17.08 -14.55 11.44
C SER A 25 17.06 -13.29 12.32
N LYS A 26 16.70 -12.14 11.75
CA LYS A 26 16.56 -10.86 12.47
C LYS A 26 15.09 -10.54 12.71
N ALA A 27 14.83 -9.75 13.75
CA ALA A 27 13.49 -9.23 13.98
C ALA A 27 13.01 -8.38 12.79
N PRO A 28 11.71 -8.41 12.43
CA PRO A 28 11.16 -7.56 11.39
C PRO A 28 11.44 -6.07 11.65
N VAL A 29 11.66 -5.33 10.57
CA VAL A 29 11.98 -3.89 10.62
C VAL A 29 10.77 -3.10 11.09
N TYR A 30 9.60 -3.41 10.54
CA TYR A 30 8.35 -2.74 10.89
C TYR A 30 7.57 -3.49 11.97
N GLY A 31 7.05 -2.74 12.94
CA GLY A 31 5.99 -3.23 13.81
C GLY A 31 4.64 -3.28 13.09
N LEU A 32 3.64 -3.89 13.74
CA LEU A 32 2.31 -4.10 13.17
C LEU A 32 1.61 -2.79 12.80
N ILE A 33 1.66 -1.79 13.68
CA ILE A 33 1.00 -0.50 13.44
C ILE A 33 1.67 0.20 12.26
N THR A 34 3.01 0.24 12.25
CA THR A 34 3.75 0.81 11.11
C THR A 34 3.41 0.11 9.81
N THR A 35 3.32 -1.22 9.82
CA THR A 35 2.98 -2.02 8.64
C THR A 35 1.60 -1.67 8.10
N ILE A 36 0.58 -1.61 8.96
CA ILE A 36 -0.80 -1.29 8.57
C ILE A 36 -0.92 0.14 8.07
N LEU A 37 -0.38 1.11 8.82
CA LEU A 37 -0.45 2.54 8.44
C LEU A 37 0.32 2.81 7.15
N SER A 38 1.53 2.26 7.04
CA SER A 38 2.36 2.40 5.84
C SER A 38 1.65 1.82 4.62
N ALA A 39 1.03 0.64 4.74
CA ALA A 39 0.25 0.05 3.66
C ALA A 39 -0.98 0.89 3.27
N ALA A 40 -1.71 1.41 4.26
CA ALA A 40 -2.87 2.27 4.01
C ALA A 40 -2.48 3.53 3.22
N VAL A 41 -1.41 4.21 3.64
CA VAL A 41 -0.94 5.45 2.99
C VAL A 41 -0.22 5.16 1.66
N ALA A 42 0.51 4.06 1.52
CA ALA A 42 1.02 3.63 0.21
C ALA A 42 -0.12 3.37 -0.79
N GLY A 43 -1.23 2.80 -0.32
CA GLY A 43 -2.46 2.69 -1.09
C GLY A 43 -3.02 4.05 -1.53
N LEU A 44 -2.90 5.07 -0.68
CA LEU A 44 -3.30 6.46 -1.00
C LEU A 44 -2.41 7.06 -2.09
N VAL A 45 -1.10 6.87 -2.00
CA VAL A 45 -0.13 7.28 -3.04
C VAL A 45 -0.53 6.69 -4.38
N MET A 46 -0.79 5.38 -4.43
CA MET A 46 -1.21 4.70 -5.65
C MET A 46 -2.56 5.21 -6.17
N TYR A 47 -3.50 5.53 -5.27
CA TYR A 47 -4.78 6.13 -5.65
C TYR A 47 -4.59 7.53 -6.26
N MET A 48 -3.72 8.37 -5.70
CA MET A 48 -3.42 9.70 -6.26
C MET A 48 -2.71 9.59 -7.61
N MET A 49 -1.74 8.68 -7.74
CA MET A 49 -1.11 8.38 -9.03
C MET A 49 -2.14 7.93 -10.06
N TYR A 50 -3.06 7.04 -9.70
CA TYR A 50 -4.13 6.61 -10.59
C TYR A 50 -5.02 7.78 -11.02
N ARG A 51 -5.53 8.54 -10.05
CA ARG A 51 -6.48 9.63 -10.29
C ARG A 51 -5.91 10.71 -11.22
N TYR A 52 -4.65 11.09 -11.03
CA TYR A 52 -4.07 12.24 -11.71
C TYR A 52 -3.20 11.89 -12.92
N PHE A 53 -2.64 10.68 -12.98
CA PHE A 53 -1.66 10.32 -14.03
C PHE A 53 -2.08 9.14 -14.90
N TYR A 54 -2.78 8.14 -14.36
CA TYR A 54 -3.17 6.95 -15.16
C TYR A 54 -4.57 7.08 -15.77
N ARG A 55 -5.56 7.57 -15.02
CA ARG A 55 -6.92 7.73 -15.52
C ARG A 55 -7.03 8.70 -16.71
N PRO A 56 -6.45 9.92 -16.68
CA PRO A 56 -6.56 10.83 -17.82
C PRO A 56 -5.90 10.31 -19.11
N LYS A 57 -4.87 9.46 -18.97
CA LYS A 57 -4.23 8.79 -20.11
C LYS A 57 -5.15 7.74 -20.74
N ALA A 58 -5.91 7.01 -19.93
CA ALA A 58 -6.86 6.01 -20.42
C ALA A 58 -8.05 6.65 -21.16
N ASP A 59 -8.41 7.88 -20.80
CA ASP A 59 -9.54 8.61 -21.39
C ASP A 59 -9.14 9.49 -22.62
N ASN A 60 -7.94 9.31 -23.20
CA ASN A 60 -7.42 10.06 -24.37
C ASN A 60 -7.50 11.61 -24.23
N SER A 61 -7.50 12.13 -23.00
CA SER A 61 -7.49 13.57 -22.73
C SER A 61 -6.15 14.18 -23.15
N ARG A 62 -6.18 15.27 -23.95
CA ARG A 62 -4.95 16.02 -24.33
C ARG A 62 -4.22 16.46 -23.06
N ARG A 63 -3.03 15.89 -22.84
CA ARG A 63 -2.29 15.99 -21.58
C ARG A 63 -1.67 17.37 -21.42
N THR A 64 -2.37 18.27 -20.73
CA THR A 64 -1.74 19.45 -20.13
C THR A 64 -1.02 19.03 -18.83
N TRP A 65 0.05 19.75 -18.48
CA TRP A 65 0.77 19.50 -17.24
C TRP A 65 -0.16 19.67 -16.03
N ASN A 66 -0.25 18.66 -15.17
CA ASN A 66 -1.13 18.67 -14.00
C ASN A 66 -0.34 18.92 -12.71
N TRP A 67 -0.01 20.19 -12.44
CA TRP A 67 0.71 20.59 -11.23
C TRP A 67 -0.03 20.21 -9.95
N LYS A 68 -1.36 20.27 -9.94
CA LYS A 68 -2.19 19.86 -8.80
C LYS A 68 -2.02 18.36 -8.52
N GLY A 69 -2.01 17.54 -9.57
CA GLY A 69 -1.78 16.10 -9.48
C GLY A 69 -0.38 15.76 -9.00
N PHE A 70 0.64 16.48 -9.49
CA PHE A 70 2.01 16.36 -9.02
C PHE A 70 2.12 16.70 -7.53
N ALA A 71 1.63 17.88 -7.12
CA ALA A 71 1.63 18.30 -5.72
C ALA A 71 0.88 17.32 -4.81
N ALA A 72 -0.31 16.85 -5.21
CA ALA A 72 -1.10 15.91 -4.42
C ALA A 72 -0.39 14.55 -4.24
N THR A 73 0.23 14.01 -5.29
CA THR A 73 0.99 12.76 -5.20
C THR A 73 2.24 12.95 -4.35
N THR A 74 2.98 14.05 -4.54
CA THR A 74 4.16 14.37 -3.72
C THR A 74 3.80 14.51 -2.24
N LEU A 75 2.74 15.23 -1.91
CA LEU A 75 2.24 15.35 -0.53
C LEU A 75 1.84 14.00 0.05
N SER A 76 1.25 13.11 -0.76
CA SER A 76 0.89 11.75 -0.31
C SER A 76 2.14 10.91 -0.01
N VAL A 77 3.22 11.07 -0.79
CA VAL A 77 4.51 10.40 -0.52
C VAL A 77 5.16 10.96 0.74
N LEU A 78 5.15 12.29 0.93
CA LEU A 78 5.65 12.92 2.15
C LEU A 78 4.87 12.45 3.38
N LEU A 79 3.54 12.34 3.27
CA LEU A 79 2.69 11.78 4.32
C LEU A 79 3.05 10.32 4.60
N TRP A 80 3.28 9.50 3.56
CA TRP A 80 3.68 8.10 3.72
C TRP A 80 5.01 7.96 4.47
N ILE A 81 6.00 8.78 4.13
CA ILE A 81 7.29 8.84 4.82
C ILE A 81 7.10 9.24 6.28
N ALA A 82 6.40 10.36 6.53
CA ALA A 82 6.14 10.85 7.87
C ALA A 82 5.44 9.80 8.74
N VAL A 83 4.34 9.22 8.24
CA VAL A 83 3.58 8.19 8.96
C VAL A 83 4.45 6.97 9.25
N THR A 84 5.29 6.53 8.30
CA THR A 84 6.18 5.38 8.50
C THR A 84 7.23 5.68 9.57
N ILE A 85 7.84 6.87 9.56
CA ILE A 85 8.83 7.28 10.57
C ILE A 85 8.17 7.41 11.94
N PHE A 86 7.12 8.23 12.07
CA PHE A 86 6.50 8.52 13.37
C PHE A 86 5.86 7.28 14.00
N SER A 87 5.24 6.41 13.21
CA SER A 87 4.74 5.13 13.74
C SER A 87 5.88 4.19 14.16
N GLY A 88 7.04 4.25 13.50
CA GLY A 88 8.24 3.49 13.86
C GLY A 88 8.86 3.93 15.19
N LEU A 89 8.62 5.17 15.63
CA LEU A 89 9.06 5.70 16.92
C LEU A 89 8.18 5.24 18.09
N LEU A 90 7.03 4.62 17.82
CA LEU A 90 6.17 4.09 18.87
C LEU A 90 6.89 2.99 19.65
N PRO A 91 6.74 2.95 20.99
CA PRO A 91 7.35 1.90 21.80
C PRO A 91 6.79 0.52 21.42
N THR A 92 7.58 -0.52 21.67
CA THR A 92 7.24 -1.91 21.31
C THR A 92 6.00 -2.43 22.02
N SER A 93 5.62 -1.85 23.17
CA SER A 93 4.36 -2.12 23.87
C SER A 93 3.12 -1.71 23.07
N VAL A 94 3.26 -0.75 22.16
CA VAL A 94 2.17 -0.24 21.30
C VAL A 94 2.35 -0.76 19.88
N ASN A 95 3.54 -0.62 19.30
CA ASN A 95 3.84 -1.08 17.95
C ASN A 95 4.57 -2.43 17.98
N LEU A 96 3.80 -3.49 18.25
CA LEU A 96 4.36 -4.83 18.41
C LEU A 96 5.05 -5.32 17.15
N LYS A 97 6.28 -5.81 17.31
CA LYS A 97 6.99 -6.54 16.26
C LYS A 97 6.51 -7.98 16.25
N LEU A 98 5.71 -8.32 15.26
CA LEU A 98 5.22 -9.69 15.10
C LEU A 98 6.37 -10.65 14.79
N PRO A 99 6.29 -11.92 15.23
CA PRO A 99 7.17 -12.97 14.73
C PRO A 99 7.11 -13.05 13.20
N ALA A 100 8.23 -13.41 12.58
CA ALA A 100 8.35 -13.42 11.12
C ALA A 100 7.26 -14.25 10.42
N ILE A 101 6.94 -15.42 10.97
CA ILE A 101 5.88 -16.31 10.47
C ILE A 101 4.50 -15.63 10.55
N ALA A 102 4.20 -14.96 11.67
CA ALA A 102 2.94 -14.24 11.83
C ALA A 102 2.81 -13.12 10.80
N LEU A 103 3.90 -12.40 10.50
CA LEU A 103 3.90 -11.36 9.48
C LEU A 103 3.71 -11.92 8.06
N VAL A 104 4.28 -13.08 7.76
CA VAL A 104 4.01 -13.81 6.50
C VAL A 104 2.53 -14.15 6.38
N ILE A 105 1.91 -14.67 7.44
CA ILE A 105 0.48 -14.99 7.47
C ILE A 105 -0.37 -13.74 7.23
N VAL A 106 -0.06 -12.62 7.87
CA VAL A 106 -0.76 -11.34 7.63
C VAL A 106 -0.71 -10.97 6.15
N GLY A 107 0.45 -11.14 5.51
CA GLY A 107 0.61 -10.82 4.09
C GLY A 107 -0.21 -11.73 3.16
N LEU A 108 -0.21 -13.05 3.43
CA LEU A 108 -1.03 -14.01 2.69
C LEU A 108 -2.53 -13.74 2.88
N VAL A 109 -2.96 -13.46 4.11
CA VAL A 109 -4.35 -13.10 4.41
C VAL A 109 -4.75 -11.81 3.69
N ALA A 110 -3.90 -10.78 3.68
CA ALA A 110 -4.19 -9.54 2.98
C ALA A 110 -4.42 -9.77 1.47
N PHE A 111 -3.61 -10.61 0.83
CA PHE A 111 -3.82 -11.01 -0.56
C PHE A 111 -5.07 -11.87 -0.76
N GLY A 112 -5.36 -12.79 0.16
CA GLY A 112 -6.60 -13.58 0.14
C GLY A 112 -7.84 -12.72 0.22
N VAL A 113 -7.89 -11.79 1.20
CA VAL A 113 -8.97 -10.82 1.35
C VAL A 113 -9.12 -9.95 0.11
N ARG A 114 -7.99 -9.46 -0.44
CA ARG A 114 -7.99 -8.69 -1.69
C ARG A 114 -8.62 -9.47 -2.84
N TRP A 115 -8.24 -10.73 -3.01
CA TRP A 115 -8.77 -11.60 -4.04
C TRP A 115 -10.28 -11.83 -3.88
N LEU A 116 -10.74 -12.11 -2.65
CA LEU A 116 -12.16 -12.28 -2.33
C LEU A 116 -12.97 -11.02 -2.64
N LEU A 117 -12.51 -9.85 -2.21
CA LEU A 117 -13.20 -8.58 -2.45
C LEU A 117 -13.31 -8.26 -3.95
N LYS A 118 -12.26 -8.55 -4.73
CA LYS A 118 -12.34 -8.39 -6.19
C LYS A 118 -13.39 -9.30 -6.81
N ARG A 119 -13.47 -10.55 -6.36
CA ARG A 119 -14.42 -11.54 -6.87
C ARG A 119 -15.87 -11.17 -6.50
N GLN A 120 -16.11 -10.67 -5.30
CA GLN A 120 -17.47 -10.33 -4.84
C GLN A 120 -17.99 -9.01 -5.42
N PHE A 121 -17.12 -8.00 -5.55
CA PHE A 121 -17.56 -6.63 -5.85
C PHE A 121 -17.15 -6.12 -7.24
N ASN A 122 -16.61 -6.98 -8.13
CA ASN A 122 -16.13 -6.59 -9.46
C ASN A 122 -15.24 -5.33 -9.47
N ILE A 123 -14.39 -5.19 -8.45
CA ILE A 123 -13.59 -3.99 -8.24
C ILE A 123 -12.53 -3.87 -9.33
N GLN A 124 -12.49 -2.72 -10.01
CA GLN A 124 -11.40 -2.41 -10.94
C GLN A 124 -10.06 -2.43 -10.22
N SER A 125 -9.21 -3.36 -10.66
CA SER A 125 -7.89 -3.63 -10.07
C SER A 125 -6.99 -2.40 -10.14
N ALA A 126 -6.27 -2.09 -9.05
CA ALA A 126 -5.25 -1.04 -9.05
C ALA A 126 -4.10 -1.30 -10.05
N LEU A 127 -3.93 -2.55 -10.50
CA LEU A 127 -2.91 -2.95 -11.46
C LEU A 127 -3.31 -2.75 -12.92
N VAL A 128 -4.57 -2.42 -13.21
CA VAL A 128 -5.04 -2.31 -14.60
C VAL A 128 -5.66 -0.94 -14.82
N ALA A 129 -4.94 -0.09 -15.55
CA ALA A 129 -5.53 1.06 -16.21
C ALA A 129 -6.29 0.56 -17.46
N GLN A 130 -7.44 -0.08 -17.27
CA GLN A 130 -8.29 -0.39 -18.43
C GLN A 130 -8.95 0.91 -18.91
N PRO A 131 -8.92 1.20 -20.21
CA PRO A 131 -9.85 2.15 -20.80
C PRO A 131 -11.26 1.65 -20.49
N ARG A 132 -12.15 2.52 -20.00
CA ARG A 132 -13.58 2.17 -19.98
C ARG A 132 -14.02 2.04 -21.43
N ARG A 133 -14.50 0.86 -21.81
CA ARG A 133 -15.37 0.72 -22.99
C ARG A 133 -16.72 1.33 -22.68
#